data_AF-A0A9N7YLN7-F1
#
_entry.id   AF-A0A9N7YLN7-F1
#
_cell.length_a   1.000
_cell.length_b   1.000
_cell.length_c   1.000
_cell.angle_alpha   90.00
_cell.angle_beta   90.00
_cell.angle_gamma   90.00
#
_symmetry.space_group_name_H-M   'P 1'
#
loop_
_entity.id
_entity.type
_entity.pdbx_description
1 polymer ?
#
loop_
_entity_poly.entity_id
_entity_poly.type
_entity_poly.pdbx_seq_one_letter_code
_entity_poly.pdbx_strand_id
1 'polypeptide(L)'
;MNTRLTRGEFYCEEDWSGCALQTRKYFPGAQGFLSVCCPSDLDLVNATGRSVCRRLMWCPPPGCSMNPTPCGSVLRLCAAGIRPGASAAAGALRSTAASRLPRGSAHSPPAPCRRSYCSDIKMRSYLQYIKRKIIPPPSPPYGHVCQVGDPVLRSHAAAVDPAAITQPEIQKVISTLVRVMRRLECVGLSAPQIGVPLRILALEYPEGMLEESSAASREARGLSAQPLRVFVNPRLRVLDGRTVLFQEACESISGFSATVPRYLSVEVSGLNEKSEAVTWQASGWPARILQHEMDHLDGVLYTDRMDTKSFININWQRHNE
;
A
#
# COMPACT_ATOMS: atom_id res chain seq x y z
N MET A 1 -7.98 41.75 -43.87
CA MET A 1 -9.43 41.74 -43.56
C MET A 1 -9.78 40.28 -43.27
N ASN A 2 -10.35 39.88 -42.13
CA ASN A 2 -11.02 40.65 -41.07
C ASN A 2 -10.67 40.13 -39.65
N THR A 3 -10.58 41.04 -38.69
CA THR A 3 -10.57 40.79 -37.22
C THR A 3 -11.95 40.32 -36.73
N ARG A 4 -12.26 39.86 -35.50
CA ARG A 4 -11.62 39.68 -34.16
C ARG A 4 -12.47 38.59 -33.46
N LEU A 5 -12.06 37.90 -32.39
CA LEU A 5 -12.26 38.36 -31.01
C LEU A 5 -11.51 37.46 -30.02
N THR A 6 -10.79 38.09 -29.10
CA THR A 6 -10.00 37.48 -28.03
C THR A 6 -10.84 37.26 -26.77
N ARG A 7 -10.72 36.08 -26.14
CA ARG A 7 -10.83 35.92 -24.68
C ARG A 7 -9.39 35.67 -24.20
N GLY A 8 -8.83 36.40 -23.26
CA GLY A 8 -9.44 37.20 -22.20
C GLY A 8 -8.66 36.91 -20.93
N GLU A 9 -7.36 37.23 -20.95
CA GLU A 9 -6.47 37.05 -19.81
C GLU A 9 -6.82 38.11 -18.75
N PHE A 10 -7.26 37.65 -17.57
CA PHE A 10 -7.45 38.51 -16.42
C PHE A 10 -6.23 38.39 -15.51
N TYR A 11 -5.44 39.46 -15.47
CA TYR A 11 -4.37 39.62 -14.49
C TYR A 11 -4.97 40.08 -13.15
N CYS A 12 -4.63 39.40 -12.05
CA CYS A 12 -4.65 40.04 -10.74
C CYS A 12 -3.31 40.75 -10.56
N GLU A 13 -3.32 42.08 -10.54
CA GLU A 13 -2.20 42.86 -10.02
C GLU A 13 -2.23 42.81 -8.48
N GLU A 14 -1.42 41.91 -7.92
CA GLU A 14 -0.79 42.09 -6.61
C GLU A 14 0.72 41.89 -6.83
N ASP A 15 1.58 42.66 -6.17
CA ASP A 15 3.02 42.69 -6.46
C ASP A 15 3.72 41.33 -6.24
N TRP A 16 4.31 40.78 -7.29
CA TRP A 16 5.08 39.52 -7.28
C TRP A 16 6.61 39.72 -7.35
N SER A 17 7.12 40.85 -6.84
CA SER A 17 8.56 41.12 -6.76
C SER A 17 9.25 40.23 -5.71
N GLY A 18 9.55 38.97 -6.07
CA GLY A 18 10.34 38.05 -5.23
C GLY A 18 10.19 36.53 -5.43
N CYS A 19 9.43 36.02 -6.41
CA CYS A 19 9.26 34.57 -6.61
C CYS A 19 9.93 34.06 -7.90
N ALA A 20 10.95 33.21 -7.76
CA ALA A 20 11.81 32.80 -8.88
C ALA A 20 11.32 31.60 -9.72
N LEU A 21 10.38 30.80 -9.22
CA LEU A 21 9.81 29.65 -9.93
C LEU A 21 8.31 29.51 -9.62
N GLN A 22 7.50 29.40 -10.67
CA GLN A 22 6.07 29.08 -10.59
C GLN A 22 5.76 27.81 -11.38
N THR A 23 5.01 26.89 -10.80
CA THR A 23 4.34 25.81 -11.53
C THR A 23 2.85 25.80 -11.18
N ARG A 24 1.99 25.83 -12.20
CA ARG A 24 0.54 25.70 -12.06
C ARG A 24 0.11 24.34 -12.57
N LYS A 25 -0.73 23.63 -11.80
CA LYS A 25 -1.35 22.36 -12.22
C LYS A 25 -2.85 22.43 -11.97
N TYR A 26 -3.62 22.23 -13.04
CA TYR A 26 -5.09 22.25 -12.99
C TYR A 26 -5.62 20.87 -12.59
N PHE A 27 -6.55 20.84 -11.63
CA PHE A 27 -7.17 19.60 -11.15
C PHE A 27 -8.68 19.61 -11.42
N PRO A 28 -9.18 18.85 -12.40
CA PRO A 28 -10.58 18.94 -12.86
C PRO A 28 -11.61 18.50 -11.82
N GLY A 29 -11.21 17.76 -10.77
CA GLY A 29 -12.11 17.37 -9.67
C GLY A 29 -12.30 18.43 -8.57
N ALA A 30 -11.55 19.53 -8.58
CA ALA A 30 -11.53 20.50 -7.47
C ALA A 30 -11.89 21.94 -7.88
N GLN A 31 -12.21 22.18 -9.16
CA GLN A 31 -12.58 23.50 -9.73
C GLN A 31 -11.64 24.66 -9.31
N GLY A 32 -10.34 24.40 -9.22
CA GLY A 32 -9.35 25.38 -8.78
C GLY A 32 -7.92 25.06 -9.25
N PHE A 33 -7.03 26.04 -9.09
CA PHE A 33 -5.61 25.92 -9.41
C PHE A 33 -4.77 25.76 -8.15
N LEU A 34 -3.83 24.80 -8.16
CA LEU A 34 -2.74 24.79 -7.21
C LEU A 34 -1.56 25.57 -7.79
N SER A 35 -1.02 26.51 -7.02
CA SER A 35 0.21 27.25 -7.35
C SER A 35 1.21 27.06 -6.23
N VAL A 36 2.46 26.76 -6.59
CA VAL A 36 3.59 26.71 -5.66
C VAL A 36 4.49 27.90 -5.96
N CYS A 37 4.75 28.73 -4.95
CA CYS A 37 5.79 29.76 -4.98
C CYS A 37 6.79 29.47 -3.86
N CYS A 38 8.07 29.52 -4.20
CA CYS A 38 9.15 29.51 -3.20
C CYS A 38 9.70 30.94 -3.09
N PRO A 39 9.75 31.53 -1.87
CA PRO A 39 10.30 32.86 -1.66
C PRO A 39 11.82 32.86 -1.90
N SER A 40 12.35 33.99 -2.36
CA SER A 40 13.78 34.17 -2.68
C SER A 40 14.71 34.00 -1.48
N ASP A 41 14.25 34.31 -0.27
CA ASP A 41 15.11 34.47 0.92
C ASP A 41 14.70 33.53 2.06
N LEU A 42 15.09 32.25 1.99
CA LEU A 42 15.20 31.34 3.15
C LEU A 42 15.88 30.00 2.77
N ASP A 43 17.20 30.02 2.53
CA ASP A 43 18.02 28.81 2.38
C ASP A 43 18.20 28.07 3.72
N LEU A 44 17.22 27.24 4.08
CA LEU A 44 17.38 26.21 5.10
C LEU A 44 17.71 24.87 4.46
N VAL A 45 18.98 24.71 4.14
CA VAL A 45 19.56 23.47 3.61
C VAL A 45 19.60 22.40 4.71
N ASN A 46 18.84 21.32 4.49
CA ASN A 46 18.97 20.07 5.25
C ASN A 46 20.33 19.40 4.91
N ALA A 47 20.94 18.70 5.86
CA ALA A 47 22.20 17.94 5.72
C ALA A 47 22.24 16.86 4.60
N THR A 48 21.18 16.72 3.80
CA THR A 48 21.12 15.89 2.57
C THR A 48 20.95 16.69 1.28
N GLY A 49 21.11 18.03 1.31
CA GLY A 49 21.27 18.86 0.11
C GLY A 49 19.99 19.06 -0.74
N ARG A 50 18.79 18.93 -0.16
CA ARG A 50 17.52 19.19 -0.87
C ARG A 50 16.77 20.39 -0.29
N SER A 51 16.35 21.30 -1.18
CA SER A 51 15.48 22.44 -0.87
C SER A 51 14.07 21.99 -0.45
N VAL A 52 13.56 22.47 0.69
CA VAL A 52 12.23 22.11 1.21
C VAL A 52 11.29 23.32 1.19
N CYS A 53 10.51 23.46 0.12
CA CYS A 53 9.53 24.55 0.01
C CYS A 53 8.31 24.28 0.91
N ARG A 54 8.10 25.10 1.95
CA ARG A 54 7.20 24.80 3.09
C ARG A 54 5.80 25.45 3.05
N ARG A 55 5.44 26.21 2.01
CA ARG A 55 4.08 26.79 1.88
C ARG A 55 3.36 26.29 0.63
N LEU A 56 2.25 25.58 0.86
CA LEU A 56 1.16 25.44 -0.09
C LEU A 56 0.09 26.47 0.30
N MET A 57 -0.32 27.32 -0.64
CA MET A 57 -1.47 28.21 -0.45
C MET A 57 -2.61 27.78 -1.37
N TRP A 58 -3.82 27.74 -0.81
CA TRP A 58 -5.04 27.41 -1.53
C TRP A 58 -5.84 28.70 -1.77
N CYS A 59 -6.02 29.08 -3.04
CA CYS A 59 -6.91 30.18 -3.40
C CYS A 59 -8.28 29.60 -3.78
N PRO A 60 -9.37 29.95 -3.07
CA PRO A 60 -10.72 29.62 -3.51
C PRO A 60 -11.13 30.44 -4.75
N PRO A 61 -12.11 29.97 -5.54
CA PRO A 61 -12.67 30.74 -6.65
C PRO A 61 -13.38 32.03 -6.17
N PRO A 62 -13.49 33.06 -7.05
CA PRO A 62 -14.09 34.34 -6.69
C PRO A 62 -15.57 34.19 -6.28
N GLY A 63 -15.95 34.81 -5.16
CA GLY A 63 -17.31 34.80 -4.61
C GLY A 63 -17.45 34.20 -3.21
N CYS A 64 -16.46 33.42 -2.74
CA CYS A 64 -16.50 32.80 -1.40
C CYS A 64 -15.84 33.67 -0.32
N SER A 65 -16.63 34.49 0.36
CA SER A 65 -16.23 35.12 1.63
C SER A 65 -16.32 34.12 2.78
N MET A 66 -15.17 33.73 3.36
CA MET A 66 -15.12 33.12 4.70
C MET A 66 -14.17 33.91 5.60
N ASN A 67 -14.69 34.46 6.69
CA ASN A 67 -13.91 35.15 7.71
C ASN A 67 -12.92 34.17 8.38
N PRO A 68 -11.62 34.50 8.46
CA PRO A 68 -10.64 33.64 9.11
C PRO A 68 -10.67 33.82 10.64
N THR A 69 -11.40 32.95 11.36
CA THR A 69 -11.15 32.76 12.80
C THR A 69 -9.98 31.78 13.00
N PRO A 70 -8.90 32.16 13.69
CA PRO A 70 -7.76 31.27 13.91
C PRO A 70 -8.13 30.17 14.91
N CYS A 71 -8.03 28.91 14.49
CA CYS A 71 -8.21 27.77 15.39
C CYS A 71 -6.99 27.64 16.31
N GLY A 72 -7.01 28.37 17.42
CA GLY A 72 -5.96 28.33 18.43
C GLY A 72 -5.79 26.94 19.05
N SER A 73 -4.54 26.52 19.21
CA SER A 73 -4.16 25.31 19.92
C SER A 73 -4.53 25.40 21.40
N VAL A 74 -5.50 24.61 21.85
CA VAL A 74 -5.88 24.51 23.27
C VAL A 74 -5.37 23.20 23.86
N LEU A 75 -4.13 23.21 24.35
CA LEU A 75 -3.70 22.26 25.36
C LEU A 75 -4.38 22.66 26.69
N ARG A 76 -5.37 21.89 27.16
CA ARG A 76 -5.88 22.01 28.53
C ARG A 76 -5.33 20.89 29.40
N LEU A 77 -4.31 21.23 30.17
CA LEU A 77 -3.97 20.52 31.39
C LEU A 77 -5.09 20.76 32.41
N CYS A 78 -5.74 19.70 32.86
CA CYS A 78 -6.57 19.71 34.07
C CYS A 78 -6.00 18.69 35.04
N ALA A 79 -5.37 19.18 36.11
CA ALA A 79 -4.99 18.40 37.28
C ALA A 79 -5.91 18.76 38.46
N ALA A 80 -6.06 17.82 39.40
CA ALA A 80 -7.01 17.73 40.53
C ALA A 80 -8.27 16.86 40.23
N GLY A 81 -8.77 16.02 41.16
CA GLY A 81 -8.28 15.73 42.51
C GLY A 81 -9.08 14.63 43.27
N ILE A 82 -8.61 14.34 44.49
CA ILE A 82 -9.08 13.37 45.52
C ILE A 82 -10.40 13.84 46.20
N ARG A 83 -11.39 13.05 46.71
CA ARG A 83 -11.61 11.59 47.00
C ARG A 83 -13.18 11.28 46.97
N PRO A 84 -13.70 10.07 47.34
CA PRO A 84 -15.05 9.57 46.95
C PRO A 84 -16.15 9.50 48.05
N GLY A 85 -17.36 9.03 47.68
CA GLY A 85 -18.46 8.50 48.54
C GLY A 85 -19.67 8.10 47.65
N ALA A 86 -20.25 6.89 47.69
CA ALA A 86 -21.21 6.33 48.69
C ALA A 86 -22.58 7.06 48.72
N SER A 87 -23.77 6.45 48.87
CA SER A 87 -24.27 5.04 48.83
C SER A 87 -25.83 5.06 48.92
N ALA A 88 -26.50 3.96 48.55
CA ALA A 88 -27.89 3.59 48.95
C ALA A 88 -29.08 4.49 48.50
N ALA A 89 -30.37 4.09 48.63
CA ALA A 89 -31.04 2.79 48.41
C ALA A 89 -32.59 2.94 48.52
N ALA A 90 -33.33 2.01 47.90
CA ALA A 90 -34.70 1.58 48.25
C ALA A 90 -35.90 2.55 48.18
N GLY A 91 -37.11 1.98 48.00
CA GLY A 91 -38.40 2.68 48.17
C GLY A 91 -39.48 2.28 47.15
N ALA A 92 -40.24 1.22 47.41
CA ALA A 92 -41.40 0.82 46.60
C ALA A 92 -42.70 1.45 47.12
N LEU A 93 -43.77 1.52 46.29
CA LEU A 93 -45.17 1.22 46.68
C LEU A 93 -46.12 1.19 45.45
N ARG A 94 -47.38 0.75 45.66
CA ARG A 94 -48.33 0.24 44.63
C ARG A 94 -49.59 1.11 44.45
N SER A 95 -50.32 0.82 43.36
CA SER A 95 -51.78 1.04 43.16
C SER A 95 -52.21 2.49 42.81
N THR A 96 -53.32 2.76 42.12
CA THR A 96 -54.44 1.93 41.58
C THR A 96 -54.97 2.53 40.26
N ALA A 97 -55.95 1.87 39.61
CA ALA A 97 -56.45 2.23 38.28
C ALA A 97 -57.43 3.43 38.23
N ALA A 98 -57.46 4.14 37.09
CA ALA A 98 -58.64 4.86 36.60
C ALA A 98 -58.60 5.01 35.06
N SER A 99 -59.76 4.87 34.43
CA SER A 99 -59.96 4.90 32.97
C SER A 99 -59.99 6.31 32.37
N ARG A 100 -59.58 6.46 31.10
CA ARG A 100 -60.20 7.39 30.12
C ARG A 100 -59.74 7.13 28.67
N LEU A 101 -60.59 7.60 27.74
CA LEU A 101 -60.63 7.31 26.31
C LEU A 101 -59.48 7.95 25.49
N PRO A 102 -59.20 7.46 24.26
CA PRO A 102 -58.07 7.92 23.47
C PRO A 102 -58.29 9.34 22.91
N ARG A 103 -57.29 10.20 23.08
CA ARG A 103 -57.07 11.40 22.24
C ARG A 103 -55.63 11.40 21.78
N GLY A 104 -55.43 11.81 20.53
CA GLY A 104 -54.21 11.52 19.77
C GLY A 104 -52.92 12.05 20.41
N SER A 105 -51.90 11.21 20.42
CA SER A 105 -50.52 11.61 20.69
C SER A 105 -49.90 12.22 19.42
N ALA A 106 -49.42 13.45 19.51
CA ALA A 106 -48.56 14.05 18.49
C ALA A 106 -47.35 13.15 18.20
N HIS A 107 -46.79 13.27 17.00
CA HIS A 107 -45.53 12.62 16.66
C HIS A 107 -44.42 13.02 17.65
N SER A 108 -43.99 12.07 18.48
CA SER A 108 -42.72 12.21 19.19
C SER A 108 -41.59 12.34 18.17
N PRO A 109 -40.64 13.28 18.32
CA PRO A 109 -39.45 13.28 17.50
C PRO A 109 -38.72 11.94 17.69
N PRO A 110 -38.16 11.34 16.63
CA PRO A 110 -37.42 10.10 16.77
C PRO A 110 -36.29 10.31 17.78
N ALA A 111 -36.20 9.43 18.78
CA ALA A 111 -35.15 9.48 19.78
C ALA A 111 -33.79 9.55 19.07
N PRO A 112 -32.87 10.44 19.50
CA PRO A 112 -31.59 10.62 18.82
C PRO A 112 -30.88 9.27 18.79
N CYS A 113 -30.72 8.73 17.58
CA CYS A 113 -30.11 7.43 17.37
C CYS A 113 -28.67 7.51 17.88
N ARG A 114 -28.44 7.01 19.10
CA ARG A 114 -27.10 6.81 19.65
C ARG A 114 -26.43 5.74 18.80
N ARG A 115 -25.82 6.18 17.68
CA ARG A 115 -24.66 5.50 17.14
C ARG A 115 -23.69 5.38 18.30
N SER A 116 -23.59 4.17 18.83
CA SER A 116 -22.48 3.79 19.68
C SER A 116 -21.25 3.89 18.81
N TYR A 117 -20.60 5.06 18.80
CA TYR A 117 -19.28 5.19 18.25
C TYR A 117 -18.42 4.19 19.00
N CYS A 118 -17.94 3.18 18.29
CA CYS A 118 -17.08 2.13 18.83
C CYS A 118 -15.89 2.81 19.52
N SER A 119 -15.94 2.88 20.84
CA SER A 119 -14.96 3.57 21.66
C SER A 119 -13.81 2.64 22.05
N ASP A 120 -13.61 1.56 21.30
CA ASP A 120 -12.40 0.73 21.32
C ASP A 120 -11.24 1.45 20.61
N ILE A 121 -11.03 2.72 20.99
CA ILE A 121 -9.76 3.42 20.80
C ILE A 121 -8.76 2.70 21.70
N LYS A 122 -8.17 1.62 21.17
CA LYS A 122 -7.09 0.88 21.82
C LYS A 122 -6.02 1.90 22.24
N MET A 123 -5.89 2.15 23.54
CA MET A 123 -4.85 3.05 24.06
C MET A 123 -3.50 2.51 23.60
N ARG A 124 -2.88 3.22 22.66
CA ARG A 124 -1.53 2.89 22.20
C ARG A 124 -0.58 3.15 23.36
N SER A 125 0.09 2.11 23.82
CA SER A 125 0.99 2.19 24.98
C SER A 125 2.00 3.32 24.81
N TYR A 126 2.07 4.21 25.80
CA TYR A 126 3.03 5.33 25.80
C TYR A 126 4.47 4.82 25.72
N LEU A 127 4.78 3.69 26.35
CA LEU A 127 6.07 3.01 26.23
C LEU A 127 6.34 2.55 24.79
N GLN A 128 5.33 2.10 24.06
CA GLN A 128 5.46 1.70 22.66
C GLN A 128 5.64 2.92 21.73
N TYR A 129 5.05 4.07 22.06
CA TYR A 129 5.31 5.34 21.39
C TYR A 129 6.75 5.82 21.62
N ILE A 130 7.21 5.86 22.87
CA ILE A 130 8.60 6.21 23.22
C ILE A 130 9.59 5.24 22.56
N LYS A 131 9.32 3.92 22.58
CA LYS A 131 10.15 2.91 21.92
C LYS A 131 10.27 3.14 20.41
N ARG A 132 9.20 3.60 19.73
CA ARG A 132 9.24 4.00 18.30
C ARG A 132 9.94 5.34 18.03
N LYS A 133 10.15 6.17 19.05
CA LYS A 133 10.93 7.43 18.96
C LYS A 133 12.42 7.21 19.22
N ILE A 134 12.78 6.17 19.98
CA ILE A 134 14.16 5.85 20.35
C ILE A 134 14.78 4.80 19.41
N ILE A 135 14.04 3.75 19.05
CA ILE A 135 14.53 2.71 18.13
C ILE A 135 14.29 3.20 16.69
N PRO A 136 15.33 3.29 15.84
CA PRO A 136 15.14 3.63 14.44
C PRO A 136 14.23 2.59 13.76
N PRO A 137 13.44 2.97 12.74
CA PRO A 137 12.69 1.99 11.98
C PRO A 137 13.66 0.94 11.41
N PRO A 138 13.27 -0.33 11.32
CA PRO A 138 14.11 -1.33 10.67
C PRO A 138 14.46 -0.85 9.26
N SER A 139 15.70 -1.07 8.85
CA SER A 139 16.14 -0.87 7.48
C SER A 139 15.94 -2.17 6.69
N PRO A 140 15.69 -2.08 5.37
CA PRO A 140 15.73 -3.27 4.51
C PRO A 140 17.15 -3.86 4.43
N PRO A 141 17.32 -5.15 4.06
CA PRO A 141 16.29 -6.12 3.72
C PRO A 141 15.43 -6.53 4.92
N TYR A 142 14.11 -6.48 4.74
CA TYR A 142 13.15 -6.82 5.79
C TYR A 142 13.04 -8.32 6.02
N GLY A 143 12.90 -8.70 7.30
CA GLY A 143 12.51 -10.07 7.68
C GLY A 143 11.01 -10.35 7.51
N HIS A 144 10.25 -9.47 6.86
CA HIS A 144 8.82 -9.58 6.58
C HIS A 144 8.53 -9.06 5.17
N VAL A 145 7.36 -9.38 4.64
CA VAL A 145 6.95 -8.94 3.30
C VAL A 145 6.20 -7.61 3.36
N CYS A 146 6.67 -6.62 2.59
CA CYS A 146 5.99 -5.36 2.32
C CYS A 146 4.61 -5.63 1.72
N GLN A 147 3.60 -4.90 2.19
CA GLN A 147 2.21 -5.02 1.74
C GLN A 147 1.86 -3.91 0.74
N VAL A 148 0.89 -4.19 -0.13
CA VAL A 148 0.35 -3.23 -1.10
C VAL A 148 -0.02 -1.90 -0.43
N GLY A 149 0.50 -0.82 -0.98
CA GLY A 149 0.50 0.51 -0.36
C GLY A 149 1.91 0.99 0.03
N ASP A 150 2.87 0.09 0.22
CA ASP A 150 4.29 0.44 0.27
C ASP A 150 4.77 0.87 -1.14
N PRO A 151 5.34 2.09 -1.32
CA PRO A 151 5.79 2.57 -2.63
C PRO A 151 6.91 1.72 -3.26
N VAL A 152 7.64 0.91 -2.49
CA VAL A 152 8.68 0.02 -3.05
C VAL A 152 8.09 -0.97 -4.05
N LEU A 153 6.86 -1.44 -3.81
CA LEU A 153 6.14 -2.41 -4.66
C LEU A 153 5.59 -1.80 -5.95
N ARG A 154 5.68 -0.47 -6.10
CA ARG A 154 5.22 0.30 -7.27
C ARG A 154 6.36 1.03 -7.98
N SER A 155 7.59 0.77 -7.58
CA SER A 155 8.80 1.37 -8.15
C SER A 155 9.47 0.36 -9.08
N HIS A 156 9.97 0.80 -10.23
CA HIS A 156 10.88 -0.04 -11.03
C HIS A 156 12.17 -0.27 -10.23
N ALA A 157 12.50 -1.54 -10.01
CA ALA A 157 13.69 -1.93 -9.27
C ALA A 157 14.96 -1.64 -10.09
N ALA A 158 15.99 -1.12 -9.42
CA ALA A 158 17.26 -0.76 -10.04
C ALA A 158 18.11 -2.00 -10.36
N ALA A 159 18.88 -1.94 -11.45
CA ALA A 159 19.85 -2.97 -11.77
C ALA A 159 20.96 -3.03 -10.71
N VAL A 160 21.45 -4.23 -10.42
CA VAL A 160 22.61 -4.49 -9.55
C VAL A 160 23.87 -4.47 -10.40
N ASP A 161 24.95 -3.85 -9.93
CA ASP A 161 26.27 -4.00 -10.57
C ASP A 161 26.73 -5.48 -10.47
N PRO A 162 27.08 -6.17 -11.57
CA PRO A 162 27.63 -7.53 -11.53
C PRO A 162 28.81 -7.70 -10.57
N ALA A 163 29.65 -6.68 -10.38
CA ALA A 163 30.77 -6.72 -9.43
C ALA A 163 30.32 -6.63 -7.96
N ALA A 164 29.11 -6.10 -7.71
CA ALA A 164 28.52 -6.01 -6.38
C ALA A 164 27.81 -7.30 -5.95
N ILE A 165 27.48 -8.22 -6.87
CA ILE A 165 26.68 -9.41 -6.57
C ILE A 165 27.33 -10.31 -5.52
N THR A 166 28.65 -10.51 -5.61
CA THR A 166 29.42 -11.34 -4.66
C THR A 166 29.75 -10.62 -3.35
N GLN A 167 29.43 -9.32 -3.23
CA GLN A 167 29.73 -8.53 -2.03
C GLN A 167 28.75 -8.85 -0.89
N PRO A 168 29.17 -8.69 0.39
CA PRO A 168 28.37 -9.07 1.56
C PRO A 168 26.97 -8.43 1.60
N GLU A 169 26.81 -7.21 1.07
CA GLU A 169 25.55 -6.47 1.03
C GLU A 169 24.51 -7.18 0.17
N ILE A 170 24.86 -7.57 -1.07
CA ILE A 170 23.94 -8.25 -1.99
C ILE A 170 23.70 -9.70 -1.54
N GLN A 171 24.73 -10.39 -1.04
CA GLN A 171 24.58 -11.72 -0.44
C GLN A 171 23.64 -11.71 0.78
N LYS A 172 23.64 -10.64 1.58
CA LYS A 172 22.69 -10.44 2.69
C LYS A 172 21.25 -10.21 2.21
N VAL A 173 21.06 -9.54 1.07
CA VAL A 173 19.74 -9.42 0.43
C VAL A 173 19.25 -10.78 -0.07
N ILE A 174 20.07 -11.51 -0.85
CA ILE A 174 19.72 -12.83 -1.41
C ILE A 174 19.41 -13.83 -0.29
N SER A 175 20.27 -13.96 0.72
CA SER A 175 20.04 -14.86 1.85
C SER A 175 18.82 -14.48 2.69
N THR A 176 18.49 -13.18 2.82
CA THR A 176 17.26 -12.75 3.49
C THR A 176 16.03 -13.07 2.65
N LEU A 177 16.09 -12.88 1.33
CA LEU A 177 15.02 -13.20 0.39
C LEU A 177 14.65 -14.69 0.45
N VAL A 178 15.63 -15.58 0.27
CA VAL A 178 15.44 -17.04 0.33
C VAL A 178 14.92 -17.50 1.69
N ARG A 179 15.43 -16.91 2.79
CA ARG A 179 14.96 -17.21 4.14
C ARG A 179 13.51 -16.77 4.38
N VAL A 180 13.09 -15.61 3.87
CA VAL A 180 11.71 -15.14 3.99
C VAL A 180 10.78 -16.00 3.13
N MET A 181 11.17 -16.30 1.90
CA MET A 181 10.45 -17.17 0.96
C MET A 181 10.15 -18.54 1.59
N ARG A 182 11.18 -19.25 2.06
CA ARG A 182 11.05 -20.57 2.70
C ARG A 182 10.22 -20.54 3.99
N ARG A 183 10.32 -19.48 4.80
CA ARG A 183 9.56 -19.35 6.05
C ARG A 183 8.06 -19.05 5.81
N LEU A 184 7.73 -18.46 4.67
CA LEU A 184 6.33 -18.24 4.26
C LEU A 184 5.79 -19.37 3.38
N GLU A 185 6.61 -20.39 3.09
CA GLU A 185 6.29 -21.51 2.20
C GLU A 185 5.79 -21.04 0.82
N CYS A 186 6.24 -19.85 0.37
CA CYS A 186 5.90 -19.29 -0.93
C CYS A 186 6.91 -19.73 -2.01
N VAL A 187 6.42 -19.95 -3.23
CA VAL A 187 7.19 -20.55 -4.33
C VAL A 187 8.07 -19.58 -5.11
N GLY A 188 7.92 -18.30 -4.85
CA GLY A 188 8.66 -17.19 -5.44
C GLY A 188 8.68 -16.00 -4.49
N LEU A 189 9.74 -15.19 -4.57
CA LEU A 189 9.81 -13.90 -3.88
C LEU A 189 10.83 -12.98 -4.56
N SER A 190 10.53 -11.68 -4.59
CA SER A 190 11.38 -10.63 -5.16
C SER A 190 11.92 -9.64 -4.11
N ALA A 191 13.08 -9.04 -4.40
CA ALA A 191 13.72 -8.08 -3.48
C ALA A 191 12.86 -6.85 -3.11
N PRO A 192 12.04 -6.27 -4.02
CA PRO A 192 11.10 -5.21 -3.64
C PRO A 192 10.15 -5.61 -2.52
N GLN A 193 9.72 -6.88 -2.45
CA GLN A 193 8.84 -7.38 -1.40
C GLN A 193 9.50 -7.46 -0.02
N ILE A 194 10.83 -7.44 0.07
CA ILE A 194 11.58 -7.27 1.33
C ILE A 194 12.14 -5.85 1.49
N GLY A 195 11.55 -4.86 0.80
CA GLY A 195 11.90 -3.44 0.90
C GLY A 195 13.17 -3.03 0.17
N VAL A 196 13.72 -3.88 -0.70
CA VAL A 196 14.97 -3.61 -1.43
C VAL A 196 14.65 -3.36 -2.91
N PRO A 197 14.76 -2.13 -3.43
CA PRO A 197 14.40 -1.80 -4.82
C PRO A 197 15.51 -2.22 -5.82
N LEU A 198 15.91 -3.49 -5.80
CA LEU A 198 16.92 -4.08 -6.70
C LEU A 198 16.32 -5.21 -7.54
N ARG A 199 16.82 -5.40 -8.77
CA ARG A 199 16.37 -6.48 -9.67
C ARG A 199 16.92 -7.84 -9.25
N ILE A 200 16.39 -8.38 -8.16
CA ILE A 200 16.73 -9.71 -7.63
C ILE A 200 15.43 -10.45 -7.35
N LEU A 201 15.32 -11.68 -7.83
CA LEU A 201 14.22 -12.60 -7.49
C LEU A 201 14.77 -14.00 -7.18
N ALA A 202 13.99 -14.77 -6.42
CA ALA A 202 14.22 -16.18 -6.17
C ALA A 202 12.95 -16.98 -6.42
N LEU A 203 13.08 -18.24 -6.85
CA LEU A 203 12.00 -19.21 -6.87
C LEU A 203 12.49 -20.58 -6.39
N GLU A 204 11.60 -21.35 -5.80
CA GLU A 204 11.81 -22.74 -5.40
C GLU A 204 10.45 -23.44 -5.34
N TYR A 205 10.36 -24.68 -5.82
CA TYR A 205 9.16 -25.51 -5.70
C TYR A 205 9.60 -26.90 -5.20
N PRO A 206 9.62 -27.15 -3.88
CA PRO A 206 10.15 -28.38 -3.32
C PRO A 206 9.25 -29.58 -3.64
N GLU A 207 9.84 -30.79 -3.68
CA GLU A 207 9.12 -32.03 -3.99
C GLU A 207 7.93 -32.26 -3.04
N GLY A 208 8.06 -31.98 -1.74
CA GLY A 208 6.95 -32.13 -0.79
C GLY A 208 5.69 -31.33 -1.15
N MET A 209 5.85 -30.10 -1.66
CA MET A 209 4.71 -29.30 -2.15
C MET A 209 4.13 -29.84 -3.47
N LEU A 210 4.94 -30.58 -4.25
CA LEU A 210 4.43 -31.32 -5.40
C LEU A 210 3.62 -32.53 -4.94
N GLU A 211 4.11 -33.27 -3.94
CA GLU A 211 3.45 -34.44 -3.35
C GLU A 211 2.05 -34.10 -2.78
N GLU A 212 1.91 -32.97 -2.10
CA GLU A 212 0.63 -32.45 -1.59
C GLU A 212 -0.38 -32.08 -2.71
N SER A 213 0.10 -31.79 -3.92
CA SER A 213 -0.77 -31.43 -5.05
C SER A 213 -1.40 -32.67 -5.68
N SER A 214 -2.71 -32.65 -5.95
CA SER A 214 -3.40 -33.76 -6.63
C SER A 214 -2.89 -33.96 -8.07
N ALA A 215 -2.91 -35.20 -8.58
CA ALA A 215 -2.42 -35.52 -9.92
C ALA A 215 -3.05 -34.66 -11.03
N ALA A 216 -4.38 -34.47 -10.97
CA ALA A 216 -5.10 -33.59 -11.89
C ALA A 216 -4.66 -32.11 -11.80
N SER A 217 -4.30 -31.62 -10.60
CA SER A 217 -3.75 -30.27 -10.43
C SER A 217 -2.34 -30.16 -11.03
N ARG A 218 -1.50 -31.20 -10.85
CA ARG A 218 -0.14 -31.25 -11.43
C ARG A 218 -0.19 -31.22 -12.95
N GLU A 219 -1.04 -32.05 -13.56
CA GLU A 219 -1.25 -32.09 -15.00
C GLU A 219 -1.80 -30.76 -15.53
N ALA A 220 -2.94 -30.28 -15.00
CA ALA A 220 -3.61 -29.10 -15.51
C ALA A 220 -2.74 -27.83 -15.44
N ARG A 221 -1.96 -27.66 -14.36
CA ARG A 221 -1.12 -26.47 -14.15
C ARG A 221 0.30 -26.63 -14.71
N GLY A 222 0.72 -27.84 -15.09
CA GLY A 222 2.12 -28.16 -15.36
C GLY A 222 3.01 -27.93 -14.13
N LEU A 223 2.63 -28.49 -12.97
CA LEU A 223 3.47 -28.47 -11.77
C LEU A 223 4.64 -29.43 -11.95
N SER A 224 5.82 -28.98 -11.53
CA SER A 224 7.04 -29.78 -11.45
C SER A 224 7.89 -29.23 -10.30
N ALA A 225 8.64 -30.09 -9.62
CA ALA A 225 9.59 -29.65 -8.62
C ALA A 225 10.69 -28.80 -9.28
N GLN A 226 11.07 -27.72 -8.61
CA GLN A 226 12.09 -26.79 -9.05
C GLN A 226 13.08 -26.54 -7.91
N PRO A 227 14.39 -26.80 -8.10
CA PRO A 227 15.38 -26.43 -7.11
C PRO A 227 15.39 -24.91 -6.94
N LEU A 228 15.94 -24.43 -5.82
CA LEU A 228 16.20 -23.01 -5.62
C LEU A 228 16.97 -22.42 -6.80
N ARG A 229 16.41 -21.37 -7.41
CA ARG A 229 17.09 -20.53 -8.40
C ARG A 229 17.02 -19.08 -7.96
N VAL A 230 18.14 -18.38 -8.02
CA VAL A 230 18.23 -16.93 -7.81
C VAL A 230 18.57 -16.28 -9.15
N PHE A 231 17.89 -15.20 -9.49
CA PHE A 231 18.21 -14.39 -10.66
C PHE A 231 18.41 -12.93 -10.26
N VAL A 232 19.57 -12.39 -10.63
CA VAL A 232 19.94 -10.98 -10.55
C VAL A 232 19.94 -10.37 -11.95
N ASN A 233 19.38 -9.17 -12.07
CA ASN A 233 19.12 -8.48 -13.35
C ASN A 233 18.38 -9.34 -14.40
N PRO A 234 17.36 -10.14 -14.05
CA PRO A 234 16.69 -10.99 -15.00
C PRO A 234 16.02 -10.19 -16.13
N ARG A 235 16.02 -10.80 -17.31
CA ARG A 235 15.24 -10.43 -18.49
C ARG A 235 14.42 -11.64 -18.90
N LEU A 236 13.16 -11.41 -19.27
CA LEU A 236 12.23 -12.47 -19.68
C LEU A 236 11.87 -12.32 -21.16
N ARG A 237 11.89 -13.44 -21.90
CA ARG A 237 11.42 -13.55 -23.28
C ARG A 237 10.27 -14.56 -23.33
N VAL A 238 9.17 -14.21 -23.98
CA VAL A 238 8.07 -15.15 -24.22
C VAL A 238 8.48 -16.16 -25.30
N LEU A 239 8.25 -17.45 -25.06
CA LEU A 239 8.50 -18.52 -26.04
C LEU A 239 7.20 -19.01 -26.68
N ASP A 240 6.11 -19.04 -25.92
CA ASP A 240 4.77 -19.38 -26.40
C ASP A 240 3.80 -18.25 -26.04
N GLY A 241 3.22 -17.62 -27.07
CA GLY A 241 2.27 -16.52 -26.93
C GLY A 241 0.90 -16.93 -26.38
N ARG A 242 0.60 -18.23 -26.28
CA ARG A 242 -0.66 -18.72 -25.67
C ARG A 242 -0.68 -18.39 -24.18
N THR A 243 -1.80 -17.82 -23.72
CA THR A 243 -2.01 -17.52 -22.30
C THR A 243 -2.89 -18.57 -21.63
N VAL A 244 -2.51 -19.00 -20.43
CA VAL A 244 -3.30 -19.87 -19.55
C VAL A 244 -3.85 -19.10 -18.35
N LEU A 245 -5.04 -19.47 -17.88
CA LEU A 245 -5.76 -18.84 -16.78
C LEU A 245 -5.73 -19.72 -15.54
N PHE A 246 -5.14 -19.24 -14.45
CA PHE A 246 -5.21 -19.86 -13.13
C PHE A 246 -5.29 -18.79 -12.04
N GLN A 247 -5.78 -19.16 -10.87
CA GLN A 247 -5.75 -18.32 -9.67
C GLN A 247 -4.28 -18.12 -9.20
N GLU A 248 -3.91 -16.86 -9.00
CA GLU A 248 -2.69 -16.42 -8.32
C GLU A 248 -3.05 -15.73 -7.00
N ALA A 249 -2.13 -15.83 -6.03
CA ALA A 249 -2.11 -15.03 -4.82
C ALA A 249 -0.72 -14.37 -4.70
N CYS A 250 -0.54 -13.47 -3.73
CA CYS A 250 0.75 -12.82 -3.49
C CYS A 250 0.93 -12.50 -2.01
N GLU A 251 2.12 -12.76 -1.46
CA GLU A 251 2.46 -12.43 -0.08
C GLU A 251 2.29 -10.93 0.24
N SER A 252 2.46 -10.06 -0.75
CA SER A 252 2.25 -8.60 -0.63
C SER A 252 0.79 -8.15 -0.72
N ILE A 253 -0.15 -9.07 -0.97
CA ILE A 253 -1.61 -8.83 -0.98
C ILE A 253 -2.26 -9.96 -0.17
N SER A 254 -1.91 -10.03 1.12
CA SER A 254 -2.29 -11.15 1.99
C SER A 254 -3.81 -11.36 2.06
N GLY A 255 -4.24 -12.62 1.92
CA GLY A 255 -5.65 -13.02 2.11
C GLY A 255 -6.53 -12.93 0.86
N PHE A 256 -5.99 -12.58 -0.31
CA PHE A 256 -6.75 -12.49 -1.56
C PHE A 256 -6.06 -13.21 -2.72
N SER A 257 -6.88 -13.74 -3.64
CA SER A 257 -6.45 -14.34 -4.90
C SER A 257 -7.34 -13.89 -6.06
N ALA A 258 -6.83 -14.01 -7.29
CA ALA A 258 -7.62 -13.82 -8.51
C ALA A 258 -7.05 -14.62 -9.69
N THR A 259 -7.87 -14.86 -10.70
CA THR A 259 -7.47 -15.51 -11.95
C THR A 259 -6.65 -14.54 -12.80
N VAL A 260 -5.45 -14.96 -13.20
CA VAL A 260 -4.50 -14.13 -13.96
C VAL A 260 -4.09 -14.85 -15.26
N PRO A 261 -4.14 -14.18 -16.43
CA PRO A 261 -3.58 -14.71 -17.67
C PRO A 261 -2.04 -14.63 -17.65
N ARG A 262 -1.38 -15.74 -17.98
CA ARG A 262 0.10 -15.83 -18.08
C ARG A 262 0.49 -16.61 -19.32
N TYR A 263 1.59 -16.23 -19.96
CA TYR A 263 2.16 -16.99 -21.06
C TYR A 263 2.53 -18.40 -20.61
N LEU A 264 2.26 -19.40 -21.46
CA LEU A 264 2.48 -20.80 -21.14
C LEU A 264 3.96 -21.17 -21.01
N SER A 265 4.84 -20.52 -21.80
CA SER A 265 6.27 -20.80 -21.83
C SER A 265 7.10 -19.53 -22.00
N VAL A 266 8.16 -19.41 -21.21
CA VAL A 266 9.07 -18.25 -21.15
C VAL A 266 10.52 -18.69 -20.98
N GLU A 267 11.46 -17.88 -21.46
CA GLU A 267 12.87 -17.95 -21.13
C GLU A 267 13.23 -16.80 -20.20
N VAL A 268 13.96 -17.08 -19.12
CA VAL A 268 14.59 -16.06 -18.27
C VAL A 268 16.10 -16.16 -18.43
N SER A 269 16.76 -15.01 -18.61
CA SER A 269 18.21 -14.87 -18.67
C SER A 269 18.67 -13.82 -17.67
N GLY A 270 19.75 -14.06 -16.94
CA GLY A 270 20.29 -13.13 -15.93
C GLY A 270 21.62 -13.63 -15.35
N LEU A 271 21.96 -13.12 -14.17
CA LEU A 271 23.10 -13.60 -13.37
C LEU A 271 22.58 -14.39 -12.16
N ASN A 272 23.33 -15.39 -11.69
CA ASN A 272 23.03 -16.10 -10.44
C ASN A 272 23.66 -15.40 -9.22
N GLU A 273 23.56 -16.01 -8.04
CA GLU A 273 24.13 -15.51 -6.78
C GLU A 273 25.67 -15.42 -6.77
N LYS A 274 26.35 -16.00 -7.75
CA LYS A 274 27.81 -15.97 -7.93
C LYS A 274 28.27 -15.00 -9.02
N SER A 275 27.34 -14.24 -9.62
CA SER A 275 27.56 -13.39 -10.80
C SER A 275 27.87 -14.17 -12.10
N GLU A 276 27.50 -15.46 -12.16
CA GLU A 276 27.63 -16.29 -13.35
C GLU A 276 26.38 -16.15 -14.24
N ALA A 277 26.56 -16.08 -15.57
CA ALA A 277 25.45 -15.96 -16.50
C ALA A 277 24.63 -17.25 -16.57
N VAL A 278 23.31 -17.13 -16.38
CA VAL A 278 22.36 -18.24 -16.39
C VAL A 278 21.19 -17.95 -17.33
N THR A 279 20.71 -18.97 -18.02
CA THR A 279 19.50 -18.93 -18.84
C THR A 279 18.67 -20.18 -18.57
N TRP A 280 17.36 -20.02 -18.45
CA TRP A 280 16.44 -21.10 -18.14
C TRP A 280 15.11 -20.93 -18.90
N GLN A 281 14.70 -21.98 -19.61
CA GLN A 281 13.38 -22.06 -20.23
C GLN A 281 12.43 -22.81 -19.29
N ALA A 282 11.27 -22.22 -19.03
CA ALA A 282 10.26 -22.72 -18.13
C ALA A 282 8.90 -22.73 -18.83
N SER A 283 8.08 -23.75 -18.53
CA SER A 283 6.70 -23.85 -19.02
C SER A 283 5.76 -24.25 -17.87
N GLY A 284 4.46 -23.97 -18.01
CA GLY A 284 3.46 -24.29 -16.98
C GLY A 284 3.61 -23.42 -15.73
N TRP A 285 3.51 -24.03 -14.54
CA TRP A 285 3.52 -23.29 -13.27
C TRP A 285 4.85 -22.57 -12.99
N PRO A 286 6.05 -23.16 -13.23
CA PRO A 286 7.32 -22.43 -13.15
C PRO A 286 7.38 -21.17 -14.02
N ALA A 287 6.80 -21.20 -15.23
CA ALA A 287 6.71 -20.02 -16.10
C ALA A 287 5.82 -18.92 -15.51
N ARG A 288 4.72 -19.30 -14.85
CA ARG A 288 3.83 -18.39 -14.13
C ARG A 288 4.53 -17.72 -12.96
N ILE A 289 5.25 -18.47 -12.14
CA ILE A 289 5.99 -17.91 -11.00
C ILE A 289 7.03 -16.90 -11.50
N LEU A 290 7.83 -17.25 -12.53
CA LEU A 290 8.79 -16.30 -13.13
C LEU A 290 8.12 -15.01 -13.60
N GLN A 291 6.97 -15.09 -14.28
CA GLN A 291 6.25 -13.90 -14.72
C GLN A 291 5.71 -13.05 -13.56
N HIS A 292 5.29 -13.68 -12.46
CA HIS A 292 4.86 -12.98 -11.24
C HIS A 292 6.03 -12.26 -10.56
N GLU A 293 7.16 -12.93 -10.37
CA GLU A 293 8.34 -12.33 -9.73
C GLU A 293 9.01 -11.26 -10.61
N MET A 294 8.96 -11.41 -11.93
CA MET A 294 9.40 -10.37 -12.88
C MET A 294 8.53 -9.11 -12.81
N ASP A 295 7.20 -9.25 -12.69
CA ASP A 295 6.29 -8.11 -12.55
C ASP A 295 6.64 -7.23 -11.34
N HIS A 296 6.98 -7.83 -10.19
CA HIS A 296 7.39 -7.08 -8.99
C HIS A 296 8.65 -6.23 -9.22
N LEU A 297 9.59 -6.69 -10.05
CA LEU A 297 10.79 -5.91 -10.39
C LEU A 297 10.46 -4.66 -11.24
N ASP A 298 9.28 -4.64 -11.86
CA ASP A 298 8.77 -3.55 -12.69
C ASP A 298 7.59 -2.80 -12.03
N GLY A 299 7.36 -3.00 -10.73
CA GLY A 299 6.32 -2.31 -9.95
C GLY A 299 4.89 -2.75 -10.25
N VAL A 300 4.72 -3.87 -10.96
CA VAL A 300 3.44 -4.46 -11.37
C VAL A 300 3.03 -5.53 -10.36
N LEU A 301 1.75 -5.55 -10.00
CA LEU A 301 1.15 -6.54 -9.11
C LEU A 301 0.12 -7.36 -9.89
N TYR A 302 -0.18 -8.57 -9.43
CA TYR A 302 -1.16 -9.44 -10.11
C TYR A 302 -2.55 -8.79 -10.25
N THR A 303 -2.91 -7.88 -9.33
CA THR A 303 -4.16 -7.11 -9.36
C THR A 303 -4.28 -6.17 -10.56
N ASP A 304 -3.18 -5.84 -11.23
CA ASP A 304 -3.17 -5.01 -12.44
C ASP A 304 -3.41 -5.84 -13.71
N ARG A 305 -3.34 -7.18 -13.61
CA ARG A 305 -3.49 -8.15 -14.71
C ARG A 305 -4.68 -9.09 -14.57
N MET A 306 -5.28 -9.19 -13.37
CA MET A 306 -6.32 -10.17 -13.06
C MET A 306 -7.65 -9.94 -13.79
N ASP A 307 -8.43 -11.02 -13.97
CA ASP A 307 -9.88 -10.89 -14.13
C ASP A 307 -10.48 -10.39 -12.80
N THR A 308 -10.91 -9.13 -12.78
CA THR A 308 -11.44 -8.47 -11.59
C THR A 308 -12.69 -9.15 -11.02
N LYS A 309 -13.44 -9.91 -11.83
CA LYS A 309 -14.62 -10.66 -11.36
C LYS A 309 -14.26 -11.92 -10.55
N SER A 310 -13.00 -12.36 -10.65
CA SER A 310 -12.48 -13.54 -9.97
C SER A 310 -11.70 -13.21 -8.69
N PHE A 311 -11.62 -11.93 -8.30
CA PHE A 311 -10.95 -11.47 -7.09
C PHE A 311 -11.75 -11.88 -5.85
N ILE A 312 -11.16 -12.73 -5.02
CA ILE A 312 -11.84 -13.39 -3.89
C ILE A 312 -10.94 -13.37 -2.64
N ASN A 313 -11.56 -13.34 -1.46
CA ASN A 313 -10.85 -13.58 -0.22
C ASN A 313 -10.63 -15.09 -0.05
N ILE A 314 -9.40 -15.53 0.26
CA ILE A 314 -9.08 -16.97 0.36
C ILE A 314 -9.85 -17.69 1.48
N ASN A 315 -10.36 -16.95 2.48
CA ASN A 315 -11.18 -17.50 3.57
C ASN A 315 -12.69 -17.47 3.26
N TRP A 316 -13.11 -17.07 2.06
CA TRP A 316 -14.53 -16.87 1.74
C TRP A 316 -15.36 -18.14 1.93
N GLN A 317 -14.85 -19.31 1.55
CA GLN A 317 -15.50 -20.61 1.79
C GLN A 317 -15.75 -20.82 3.29
N ARG A 318 -14.70 -20.73 4.12
CA ARG A 318 -14.77 -20.85 5.58
C ARG A 318 -15.72 -19.86 6.28
N HIS A 319 -16.11 -18.77 5.62
CA HIS A 319 -17.04 -17.78 6.17
C HIS A 319 -18.50 -18.00 5.75
N ASN A 320 -18.77 -18.84 4.74
CA ASN A 320 -20.10 -19.07 4.17
C ASN A 320 -20.55 -20.55 4.21
N GLU A 321 -19.66 -21.45 4.67
CA GLU A 321 -19.94 -22.82 5.10
C GLU A 321 -20.34 -22.87 6.60
#